data_AF-A0A1Z5JZV0-F1
#
_entry.id   AF-A0A1Z5JZV0-F1
#
_cell.length_a   1.000
_cell.length_b   1.000
_cell.length_c   1.000
_cell.angle_alpha   90.00
_cell.angle_beta   90.00
_cell.angle_gamma   90.00
#
_symmetry.space_group_name_H-M   'P 1'
#
loop_
_entity.id
_entity.type
_entity.pdbx_description
1 polymer ?
#
loop_
_entity_poly.entity_id
_entity_poly.type
_entity_poly.pdbx_seq_one_letter_code
_entity_poly.pdbx_strand_id
1 'polypeptide(L)'
;MIEDSNQRREQCQKQAKLCQSKFNVPALSSHEWLQQQETSSDWILVDVRTAPERRVSMIRGAKTLAEFDQEWRAGTFPPSTKVAFYCTIGYRSGIHASKYVRRLEGRVYNLDGIVAFSQAVVDRFMTHRTPNPSDWLIDPHSGAPTNGVHTFGALWNFVDTEIFLGVYYSRPALLVRMLQVGFSASGHHAREGLYFLKRIASRRKSRHKHS
;
A
#
# COMPACT_ATOMS: atom_id res chain seq x y z
N MET A 1 -23.99 -2.87 -7.27
CA MET A 1 -22.97 -3.56 -6.44
C MET A 1 -21.63 -3.67 -7.18
N ILE A 2 -21.57 -4.22 -8.40
CA ILE A 2 -20.35 -4.25 -9.24
C ILE A 2 -19.76 -2.84 -9.50
N GLU A 3 -20.61 -1.83 -9.66
CA GLU A 3 -20.20 -0.45 -9.93
C GLU A 3 -19.40 0.18 -8.77
N ASP A 4 -19.67 -0.20 -7.51
CA ASP A 4 -18.93 0.32 -6.34
C ASP A 4 -17.52 -0.28 -6.24
N SER A 5 -17.34 -1.57 -6.54
CA SER A 5 -16.02 -2.23 -6.53
C SER A 5 -15.12 -1.68 -7.64
N ASN A 6 -15.64 -1.50 -8.86
CA ASN A 6 -14.88 -0.90 -9.96
C ASN A 6 -14.46 0.54 -9.65
N GLN A 7 -15.36 1.35 -9.09
CA GLN A 7 -15.04 2.72 -8.70
C GLN A 7 -13.94 2.78 -7.63
N ARG A 8 -13.98 1.89 -6.64
CA ARG A 8 -12.91 1.78 -5.62
C ARG A 8 -11.58 1.35 -6.23
N ARG A 9 -11.59 0.42 -7.19
CA ARG A 9 -10.39 -0.01 -7.92
C ARG A 9 -9.74 1.16 -8.65
N GLU A 10 -10.51 1.90 -9.43
CA GLU A 10 -10.01 3.09 -10.15
C GLU A 10 -9.47 4.16 -9.20
N GLN A 11 -10.16 4.43 -8.09
CA GLN A 11 -9.69 5.38 -7.08
C GLN A 11 -8.38 4.94 -6.44
N CYS A 12 -8.26 3.65 -6.08
CA CYS A 12 -7.04 3.08 -5.53
C CYS A 12 -5.86 3.26 -6.50
N GLN A 13 -6.03 2.83 -7.75
CA GLN A 13 -4.99 2.94 -8.78
C GLN A 13 -4.60 4.41 -9.02
N LYS A 14 -5.57 5.32 -9.06
CA LYS A 14 -5.30 6.76 -9.20
C LYS A 14 -4.48 7.31 -8.04
N GLN A 15 -4.84 6.96 -6.80
CA GLN A 15 -4.11 7.42 -5.61
C GLN A 15 -2.71 6.81 -5.52
N ALA A 16 -2.57 5.52 -5.82
CA ALA A 16 -1.27 4.85 -5.80
C ALA A 16 -0.32 5.44 -6.85
N LYS A 17 -0.78 5.63 -8.10
CA LYS A 17 -0.02 6.30 -9.17
C LYS A 17 0.40 7.71 -8.77
N LEU A 18 -0.51 8.48 -8.14
CA LEU A 18 -0.20 9.83 -7.65
C LEU A 18 0.85 9.80 -6.53
N CYS A 19 0.84 8.79 -5.66
CA CYS A 19 1.84 8.64 -4.61
C CYS A 19 3.20 8.23 -5.19
N GLN A 20 3.22 7.26 -6.11
CA GLN A 20 4.44 6.79 -6.77
C GLN A 20 5.11 7.89 -7.60
N SER A 21 4.34 8.71 -8.33
CA SER A 21 4.88 9.77 -9.19
C SER A 21 5.62 10.90 -8.46
N LYS A 22 5.52 10.96 -7.12
CA LYS A 22 6.26 11.92 -6.28
C LYS A 22 7.73 11.55 -6.10
N PHE A 23 8.17 10.38 -6.55
CA PHE A 23 9.51 9.86 -6.31
C PHE A 23 10.18 9.46 -7.62
N ASN A 24 11.49 9.70 -7.73
CA ASN A 24 12.31 9.17 -8.82
C ASN A 24 12.75 7.74 -8.51
N VAL A 25 11.77 6.85 -8.34
CA VAL A 25 11.95 5.43 -8.05
C VAL A 25 11.07 4.67 -9.05
N PRO A 26 11.58 3.63 -9.73
CA PRO A 26 10.76 2.76 -10.56
C PRO A 26 9.49 2.29 -9.82
N ALA A 27 8.33 2.56 -10.41
CA ALA A 27 7.07 2.06 -9.90
C ALA A 27 6.94 0.56 -10.22
N LEU A 28 6.31 -0.17 -9.31
CA LEU A 28 5.88 -1.55 -9.53
C LEU A 28 4.40 -1.64 -9.16
N SER A 29 3.58 -2.21 -10.04
CA SER A 29 2.19 -2.51 -9.71
C SER A 29 2.06 -3.85 -9.01
N SER A 30 0.98 -4.02 -8.26
CA SER A 30 0.69 -5.29 -7.61
C SER A 30 0.39 -6.42 -8.59
N HIS A 31 -0.19 -6.13 -9.76
CA HIS A 31 -0.38 -7.12 -10.82
C HIS A 31 0.97 -7.59 -11.37
N GLU A 32 1.90 -6.67 -11.66
CA GLU A 32 3.25 -7.02 -12.09
C GLU A 32 3.97 -7.82 -11.00
N TRP A 33 3.87 -7.43 -9.73
CA TRP A 33 4.45 -8.18 -8.61
C TRP A 33 3.96 -9.63 -8.57
N LEU A 34 2.65 -9.86 -8.67
CA LEU A 34 2.06 -11.21 -8.67
C LEU A 34 2.57 -12.06 -9.85
N GLN A 35 2.78 -11.46 -11.03
CA GLN A 35 3.39 -12.14 -12.19
C GLN A 35 4.87 -12.47 -11.96
N GLN A 36 5.63 -11.57 -11.33
CA GLN A 36 7.05 -11.80 -11.05
C GLN A 36 7.26 -12.95 -10.07
N GLN A 37 6.36 -13.16 -9.11
CA GLN A 37 6.42 -14.29 -8.17
C GLN A 37 6.35 -15.66 -8.86
N GLU A 38 5.79 -15.76 -10.07
CA GLU A 38 5.75 -17.02 -10.83
C GLU A 38 7.09 -17.37 -11.50
N THR A 39 7.96 -16.38 -11.73
CA THR A 39 9.16 -16.53 -12.57
C THR A 39 10.46 -16.76 -11.78
N SER A 40 10.37 -17.02 -10.47
CA SER A 40 11.50 -17.35 -9.57
C SER A 40 12.68 -16.38 -9.58
N SER A 41 12.42 -15.07 -9.69
CA SER A 41 13.49 -14.06 -9.54
C SER A 41 13.74 -13.71 -8.06
N ASP A 42 15.01 -13.45 -7.70
CA ASP A 42 15.43 -13.05 -6.35
C ASP A 42 14.88 -11.66 -6.00
N TRP A 43 13.66 -11.63 -5.47
CA TRP A 43 13.00 -10.42 -4.98
C TRP A 43 12.96 -10.40 -3.46
N ILE A 44 13.20 -9.22 -2.90
CA ILE A 44 12.90 -8.91 -1.51
C ILE A 44 11.74 -7.93 -1.49
N LEU A 45 10.70 -8.28 -0.74
CA LEU A 45 9.60 -7.38 -0.45
C LEU A 45 9.76 -6.80 0.96
N VAL A 46 9.62 -5.48 1.09
CA VAL A 46 9.83 -4.78 2.36
C VAL A 46 8.59 -3.97 2.75
N ASP A 47 8.01 -4.32 3.89
CA ASP A 47 6.90 -3.61 4.51
C ASP A 47 7.41 -2.46 5.41
N VAL A 48 7.16 -1.23 4.96
CA VAL A 48 7.54 -0.02 5.71
C VAL A 48 6.40 0.55 6.55
N ARG A 49 5.26 -0.13 6.65
CA ARG A 49 4.16 0.29 7.53
C ARG A 49 4.56 0.11 8.98
N THR A 50 3.85 0.76 9.89
CA THR A 50 4.11 0.67 11.33
C THR A 50 3.68 -0.69 11.89
N ALA A 51 4.22 -1.09 13.05
CA ALA A 51 3.87 -2.37 13.68
C ALA A 51 2.35 -2.59 13.87
N PRO A 52 1.53 -1.61 14.32
CA PRO A 52 0.08 -1.79 14.38
C PRO A 52 -0.59 -2.09 13.04
N GLU A 53 -0.08 -1.54 11.94
CA GLU A 53 -0.63 -1.80 10.61
C GLU A 53 -0.26 -3.20 10.13
N ARG A 54 1.00 -3.60 10.35
CA ARG A 54 1.49 -4.94 10.00
C ARG A 54 0.78 -6.04 10.78
N ARG A 55 0.45 -5.79 12.04
CA ARG A 55 -0.33 -6.74 12.88
C ARG A 55 -1.69 -7.11 12.31
N VAL A 56 -2.28 -6.28 11.44
CA VAL A 56 -3.53 -6.65 10.76
C VAL A 56 -3.26 -7.70 9.68
N SER A 57 -2.25 -7.45 8.85
CA SER A 57 -1.85 -8.35 7.79
C SER A 57 -0.53 -7.93 7.14
N MET A 58 0.14 -8.86 6.46
CA MET A 58 1.30 -8.61 5.60
C MET A 58 1.17 -9.36 4.28
N ILE A 59 1.84 -8.87 3.24
CA ILE A 59 2.07 -9.66 2.02
C ILE A 59 3.04 -10.79 2.38
N ARG A 60 2.73 -12.03 1.96
CA ARG A 60 3.53 -13.22 2.27
C ARG A 60 4.99 -13.03 1.86
N GLY A 61 5.91 -13.42 2.74
CA GLY A 61 7.36 -13.32 2.50
C GLY A 61 7.94 -11.90 2.67
N ALA A 62 7.13 -10.88 2.95
CA ALA A 62 7.63 -9.54 3.22
C ALA A 62 8.45 -9.48 4.51
N LYS A 63 9.59 -8.78 4.45
CA LYS A 63 10.37 -8.37 5.62
C LYS A 63 9.88 -7.04 6.15
N THR A 64 10.00 -6.81 7.45
CA THR A 64 9.88 -5.46 8.01
C THR A 64 11.09 -4.63 7.59
N LEU A 65 10.94 -3.30 7.60
CA LEU A 65 12.07 -2.41 7.32
C LEU A 65 13.28 -2.66 8.23
N ALA A 66 13.06 -2.99 9.51
CA ALA A 66 14.15 -3.22 10.46
C ALA A 66 14.95 -4.49 10.11
N GLU A 67 14.26 -5.58 9.78
CA GLU A 67 14.89 -6.83 9.32
C GLU A 67 15.66 -6.61 8.02
N PHE A 68 15.05 -5.92 7.05
CA PHE A 68 15.71 -5.58 5.80
C PHE A 68 16.98 -4.74 6.04
N ASP A 69 16.89 -3.68 6.85
CA ASP A 69 18.02 -2.80 7.13
C ASP A 69 19.15 -3.55 7.87
N GLN A 70 18.83 -4.53 8.71
CA GLN A 70 19.81 -5.38 9.39
C GLN A 70 20.56 -6.28 8.39
N GLU A 71 19.81 -7.03 7.57
CA GLU A 71 20.38 -7.91 6.54
C GLU A 71 21.16 -7.13 5.47
N TRP A 72 20.65 -5.96 5.07
CA TRP A 72 21.33 -5.06 4.14
C TRP A 72 22.71 -4.63 4.66
N ARG A 73 22.81 -4.27 5.95
CA ARG A 73 24.09 -3.89 6.58
C ARG A 73 25.04 -5.09 6.72
N ALA A 74 24.50 -6.28 6.92
CA ALA A 74 25.28 -7.51 6.98
C ALA A 74 25.78 -7.97 5.60
N GLY A 75 25.28 -7.39 4.49
CA GLY A 75 25.70 -7.73 3.14
C GLY A 75 25.24 -9.13 2.70
N THR A 76 24.12 -9.63 3.23
CA THR A 76 23.66 -11.01 2.99
C THR A 76 22.95 -11.20 1.66
N PHE A 77 22.69 -10.13 0.91
CA PHE A 77 21.91 -10.20 -0.33
C PHE A 77 22.79 -10.35 -1.57
N PRO A 78 22.42 -11.23 -2.51
CA PRO A 78 23.04 -11.29 -3.81
C PRO A 78 23.08 -9.92 -4.53
N PRO A 79 24.16 -9.62 -5.29
CA PRO A 79 24.24 -8.38 -6.06
C PRO A 79 23.11 -8.21 -7.09
N SER A 80 22.46 -9.28 -7.53
CA SER A 80 21.35 -9.28 -8.49
C SER A 80 19.98 -9.00 -7.86
N THR A 81 19.87 -9.01 -6.53
CA THR A 81 18.59 -8.96 -5.84
C THR A 81 17.79 -7.70 -6.14
N LYS A 82 16.51 -7.85 -6.47
CA LYS A 82 15.58 -6.73 -6.64
C LYS A 82 14.85 -6.48 -5.33
N VAL A 83 14.64 -5.21 -4.97
CA VAL A 83 13.97 -4.83 -3.71
C VAL A 83 12.74 -3.99 -4.00
N ALA A 84 11.57 -4.46 -3.60
CA ALA A 84 10.33 -3.70 -3.64
C ALA A 84 9.94 -3.26 -2.23
N PHE A 85 9.74 -1.96 -2.03
CA PHE A 85 9.18 -1.43 -0.78
C PHE A 85 7.68 -1.20 -0.97
N TYR A 86 6.88 -1.53 0.04
CA TYR A 86 5.44 -1.24 0.02
C TYR A 86 4.96 -0.64 1.35
N CYS A 87 3.88 0.12 1.24
CA CYS A 87 3.14 0.61 2.38
C CYS A 87 1.63 0.47 2.13
N THR A 88 0.80 1.38 2.65
CA THR A 88 -0.64 1.37 2.38
C THR A 88 -0.96 1.65 0.91
N ILE A 89 -0.37 2.72 0.33
CA ILE A 89 -0.75 3.27 -0.99
C ILE A 89 0.45 3.81 -1.80
N GLY A 90 1.67 3.37 -1.47
CA GLY A 90 2.88 3.75 -2.24
C GLY A 90 3.62 5.02 -1.80
N TYR A 91 3.12 5.82 -0.84
CA TYR A 91 3.79 7.06 -0.44
C TYR A 91 5.01 6.83 0.47
N ARG A 92 4.82 6.19 1.63
CA ARG A 92 5.92 5.93 2.58
C ARG A 92 6.99 5.02 1.99
N SER A 93 6.57 4.03 1.21
CA SER A 93 7.49 3.14 0.49
C SER A 93 8.35 3.90 -0.51
N GLY A 94 7.80 4.88 -1.23
CA GLY A 94 8.59 5.76 -2.10
C GLY A 94 9.67 6.54 -1.35
N ILE A 95 9.37 7.06 -0.16
CA ILE A 95 10.35 7.73 0.71
C ILE A 95 11.51 6.78 1.07
N HIS A 96 11.19 5.54 1.47
CA HIS A 96 12.19 4.56 1.85
C HIS A 96 12.99 4.05 0.65
N ALA A 97 12.33 3.69 -0.44
CA ALA A 97 12.96 3.22 -1.67
C ALA A 97 13.94 4.25 -2.26
N SER A 98 13.59 5.54 -2.18
CA SER A 98 14.45 6.65 -2.65
C SER A 98 15.83 6.67 -1.99
N LYS A 99 15.94 6.19 -0.74
CA LYS A 99 17.22 6.10 0.00
C LYS A 99 18.17 5.06 -0.59
N TYR A 100 17.65 4.10 -1.35
CA TYR A 100 18.40 2.97 -1.87
C TYR A 100 18.67 3.05 -3.38
N VAL A 101 18.09 4.02 -4.11
CA VAL A 101 18.22 4.13 -5.59
C VAL A 101 19.67 4.07 -6.08
N ARG A 102 20.56 4.85 -5.46
CA ARG A 102 21.98 4.88 -5.85
C ARG A 102 22.73 3.59 -5.47
N ARG A 103 22.34 2.95 -4.37
CA ARG A 103 23.03 1.77 -3.81
C ARG A 103 22.60 0.46 -4.47
N LEU A 104 21.37 0.43 -4.98
CA LEU A 104 20.79 -0.72 -5.66
C LEU A 104 20.81 -0.58 -7.19
N GLU A 105 21.40 0.49 -7.73
CA GLU A 105 21.66 0.68 -9.16
C GLU A 105 20.41 0.40 -10.03
N GLY A 106 19.25 0.92 -9.61
CA GLY A 106 17.98 0.73 -10.34
C GLY A 106 17.22 -0.58 -10.02
N ARG A 107 17.75 -1.45 -9.16
CA ARG A 107 17.06 -2.67 -8.66
C ARG A 107 16.15 -2.39 -7.46
N VAL A 108 15.68 -1.16 -7.29
CA VAL A 108 14.78 -0.76 -6.22
C VAL A 108 13.47 -0.23 -6.78
N TYR A 109 12.37 -0.67 -6.19
CA TYR A 109 11.02 -0.41 -6.69
C TYR A 109 10.10 0.09 -5.57
N ASN A 110 9.15 0.94 -5.94
CA ASN A 110 8.07 1.37 -5.07
C ASN A 110 6.78 0.66 -5.49
N LEU A 111 6.33 -0.32 -4.69
CA LEU A 111 5.06 -1.02 -4.91
C LEU A 111 3.88 -0.08 -4.60
N ASP A 112 2.81 -0.19 -5.39
CA ASP A 112 1.58 0.61 -5.30
C ASP A 112 0.81 0.48 -3.98
N GLY A 113 1.17 -0.51 -3.16
CA GLY A 113 0.77 -0.63 -1.75
C GLY A 113 -0.21 -1.77 -1.50
N ILE A 114 -0.40 -2.12 -0.21
CA ILE A 114 -1.17 -3.31 0.18
C ILE A 114 -2.66 -3.20 -0.20
N VAL A 115 -3.20 -1.99 -0.31
CA VAL A 115 -4.59 -1.81 -0.77
C VAL A 115 -4.73 -2.20 -2.24
N ALA A 116 -3.81 -1.75 -3.10
CA ALA A 116 -3.76 -2.16 -4.50
C ALA A 116 -3.44 -3.66 -4.64
N PHE A 117 -2.57 -4.19 -3.79
CA PHE A 117 -2.27 -5.62 -3.72
C PHE A 117 -3.52 -6.45 -3.47
N SER A 118 -4.34 -6.08 -2.47
CA SER A 118 -5.58 -6.80 -2.18
C SER A 118 -6.53 -6.84 -3.40
N GLN A 119 -6.59 -5.77 -4.19
CA GLN A 119 -7.40 -5.74 -5.42
C GLN A 119 -6.82 -6.65 -6.50
N ALA A 120 -5.50 -6.66 -6.68
CA ALA A 120 -4.84 -7.53 -7.64
C ALA A 120 -5.03 -9.02 -7.31
N VAL A 121 -5.08 -9.37 -6.02
CA VAL A 121 -5.43 -10.73 -5.57
C VAL A 121 -6.86 -11.08 -5.94
N VAL A 122 -7.83 -10.17 -5.74
CA VAL A 122 -9.22 -10.39 -6.17
C VAL A 122 -9.29 -10.57 -7.68
N ASP A 123 -8.63 -9.72 -8.46
CA ASP A 123 -8.62 -9.81 -9.92
C ASP A 123 -8.09 -11.17 -10.38
N ARG A 124 -6.96 -11.62 -9.82
CA ARG A 124 -6.37 -12.92 -10.14
C ARG A 124 -7.29 -14.08 -9.73
N PHE A 125 -7.91 -14.00 -8.56
CA PHE A 125 -8.90 -14.98 -8.11
C PHE A 125 -10.08 -15.09 -9.08
N MET A 126 -10.60 -13.95 -9.56
CA MET A 126 -11.70 -13.91 -10.52
C MET A 126 -11.29 -14.46 -11.90
N THR A 127 -10.06 -14.22 -12.34
CA THR A 127 -9.55 -14.72 -13.63
C THR A 127 -9.30 -16.23 -13.62
N HIS A 128 -8.62 -16.77 -12.60
CA HIS A 128 -8.20 -18.17 -12.59
C HIS A 128 -9.20 -19.12 -11.91
N ARG A 129 -10.22 -18.58 -11.22
CA ARG A 129 -11.25 -19.32 -10.45
C ARG A 129 -10.70 -20.32 -9.43
N THR A 130 -9.42 -20.22 -9.12
CA THR A 130 -8.71 -21.01 -8.12
C THR A 130 -7.80 -20.06 -7.35
N PRO A 131 -8.01 -19.89 -6.03
CA PRO A 131 -7.14 -19.04 -5.23
C PRO A 131 -5.79 -19.72 -5.09
N ASN A 132 -4.71 -19.03 -5.43
CA ASN A 132 -3.37 -19.44 -5.03
C ASN A 132 -3.16 -18.97 -3.58
N PRO A 133 -3.03 -19.88 -2.58
CA PRO A 133 -2.90 -19.48 -1.17
C PRO A 133 -1.65 -18.63 -0.88
N SER A 134 -0.66 -18.68 -1.77
CA SER A 134 0.55 -17.87 -1.70
C SER A 134 0.31 -16.39 -2.02
N ASP A 135 -0.76 -16.08 -2.76
CA ASP A 135 -1.12 -14.70 -3.11
C ASP A 135 -1.89 -14.01 -1.97
N TRP A 136 -2.48 -14.78 -1.06
CA TRP A 136 -3.30 -14.23 0.01
C TRP A 136 -2.46 -13.50 1.05
N LEU A 137 -3.03 -12.45 1.64
CA LEU A 137 -2.42 -11.76 2.78
C LEU A 137 -2.34 -12.69 3.99
N ILE A 138 -1.34 -12.51 4.83
CA ILE A 138 -1.13 -13.34 6.01
C ILE A 138 -1.28 -12.54 7.30
N ASP A 139 -1.81 -13.19 8.33
CA ASP A 139 -1.59 -12.77 9.70
C ASP A 139 -0.11 -13.00 10.04
N PRO A 140 0.64 -11.97 10.46
CA PRO A 140 2.09 -12.09 10.64
C PRO A 140 2.50 -12.95 11.84
N HIS A 141 1.58 -13.28 12.75
CA HIS A 141 1.88 -14.11 13.93
C HIS A 141 1.70 -15.60 13.62
N SER A 142 0.59 -15.95 12.99
CA SER A 142 0.24 -17.34 12.67
C SER A 142 0.69 -17.79 11.28
N GLY A 143 0.98 -16.86 10.36
CA GLY A 143 1.23 -17.15 8.95
C GLY A 143 -0.01 -17.59 8.16
N ALA A 144 -1.17 -17.67 8.83
CA ALA A 144 -2.43 -18.07 8.24
C ALA A 144 -2.97 -17.00 7.29
N PRO A 145 -3.69 -17.38 6.23
CA PRO A 145 -4.39 -16.44 5.37
C PRO A 145 -5.37 -15.55 6.16
N THR A 146 -5.41 -14.26 5.85
CA THR A 146 -6.34 -13.28 6.44
C THR A 146 -6.92 -12.36 5.37
N ASN A 147 -8.14 -11.89 5.58
CA ASN A 147 -8.75 -10.88 4.73
C ASN A 147 -8.71 -9.47 5.35
N GLY A 148 -8.03 -9.28 6.48
CA GLY A 148 -7.83 -7.95 7.06
C GLY A 148 -6.87 -7.11 6.23
N VAL A 149 -7.20 -5.85 5.96
CA VAL A 149 -6.29 -4.89 5.31
C VAL A 149 -6.28 -3.59 6.08
N HIS A 150 -5.13 -3.20 6.64
CA HIS A 150 -5.04 -1.89 7.30
C HIS A 150 -4.92 -0.76 6.27
N THR A 151 -5.98 0.03 6.12
CA THR A 151 -6.09 1.12 5.14
C THR A 151 -5.70 2.49 5.70
N PHE A 152 -5.15 2.54 6.93
CA PHE A 152 -4.75 3.76 7.65
C PHE A 152 -5.92 4.63 8.11
N GLY A 153 -6.82 5.03 7.21
CA GLY A 153 -8.03 5.79 7.49
C GLY A 153 -9.16 5.46 6.51
N ALA A 154 -10.41 5.72 6.90
CA ALA A 154 -11.59 5.38 6.09
C ALA A 154 -11.57 5.95 4.65
N LEU A 155 -10.94 7.12 4.44
CA LEU A 155 -10.83 7.75 3.10
C LEU A 155 -9.91 7.00 2.14
N TRP A 156 -9.07 6.11 2.66
CA TRP A 156 -8.15 5.27 1.90
C TRP A 156 -8.65 3.82 1.81
N ASN A 157 -9.88 3.56 2.27
CA ASN A 157 -10.47 2.24 2.27
C ASN A 157 -11.05 1.90 0.90
N PHE A 158 -10.15 1.56 -0.04
CA PHE A 158 -10.51 1.18 -1.41
C PHE A 158 -10.57 -0.34 -1.62
N VAL A 159 -10.45 -1.15 -0.56
CA VAL A 159 -10.47 -2.60 -0.70
C VAL A 159 -11.81 -3.07 -1.27
N ASP A 160 -11.80 -4.21 -1.95
CA ASP A 160 -13.03 -4.91 -2.28
C ASP A 160 -13.65 -5.45 -0.99
N THR A 161 -14.79 -4.89 -0.58
CA THR A 161 -15.41 -5.20 0.72
C THR A 161 -16.19 -6.49 0.76
N GLU A 162 -16.38 -7.17 -0.37
CA GLU A 162 -16.97 -8.51 -0.40
C GLU A 162 -15.93 -9.57 -0.01
N ILE A 163 -14.65 -9.30 -0.31
CA ILE A 163 -13.55 -10.23 -0.07
C ILE A 163 -12.69 -9.81 1.13
N PHE A 164 -12.37 -8.52 1.25
CA PHE A 164 -11.45 -7.97 2.24
C PHE A 164 -12.15 -7.05 3.26
N LEU A 165 -11.67 -7.11 4.50
CA LEU A 165 -12.09 -6.24 5.59
C LEU A 165 -11.10 -5.08 5.77
N GLY A 166 -11.55 -3.87 5.44
CA GLY A 166 -10.79 -2.65 5.68
C GLY A 166 -10.73 -2.30 7.17
N VAL A 167 -9.53 -2.36 7.76
CA VAL A 167 -9.24 -1.95 9.14
C VAL A 167 -8.52 -0.59 9.11
N TYR A 168 -8.83 0.33 10.01
CA TYR A 168 -8.15 1.61 10.08
C TYR A 168 -8.16 2.17 11.50
N TYR A 169 -7.28 3.14 11.74
CA TYR A 169 -7.21 3.81 13.04
C TYR A 169 -8.53 4.51 13.38
N SER A 170 -8.92 4.49 14.66
CA SER A 170 -9.95 5.38 15.17
C SER A 170 -9.58 6.84 14.93
N ARG A 171 -10.56 7.76 14.85
CA ARG A 171 -10.30 9.18 14.51
C ARG A 171 -9.23 9.83 15.41
N PRO A 172 -9.22 9.63 16.74
CA PRO A 172 -8.16 10.17 17.60
C PRO A 172 -6.78 9.58 17.29
N ALA A 173 -6.70 8.25 17.10
CA ALA A 173 -5.46 7.57 16.77
C ALA A 173 -4.92 7.98 15.39
N LEU A 174 -5.80 8.22 14.41
CA LEU A 174 -5.43 8.67 13.07
C LEU A 174 -4.70 10.02 13.09
N LEU A 175 -5.22 11.00 13.85
CA LEU A 175 -4.59 12.33 13.97
C LEU A 175 -3.18 12.25 14.54
N VAL A 176 -2.99 11.46 15.60
CA VAL A 176 -1.66 11.24 16.20
C VAL A 176 -0.72 10.57 15.19
N ARG A 177 -1.20 9.57 14.45
CA ARG A 177 -0.37 8.84 13.48
C ARG A 177 0.01 9.67 12.27
N MET A 178 -0.85 10.57 11.79
CA MET A 178 -0.52 11.51 10.70
C MET A 178 0.72 12.37 11.02
N LEU A 179 0.84 12.84 12.26
CA LEU A 179 2.01 13.62 12.71
C LEU A 179 3.29 12.77 12.71
N GLN A 180 3.20 11.50 13.11
CA GLN A 180 4.36 10.60 13.24
C GLN A 180 4.90 10.07 11.92
N VAL A 181 4.03 9.80 10.94
CA VAL A 181 4.44 9.24 9.65
C VAL A 181 4.93 10.30 8.65
N GLY A 182 5.17 11.53 9.12
CA GLY A 182 5.62 12.62 8.26
C GLY A 182 4.55 13.10 7.29
N PHE A 183 3.25 12.89 7.60
CA PHE A 183 2.18 13.69 7.01
C PHE A 183 2.21 15.08 7.66
N SER A 184 3.32 15.78 7.50
CA SER A 184 3.42 17.17 7.86
C SER A 184 2.60 17.96 6.86
N ALA A 185 1.64 18.73 7.37
CA ALA A 185 1.02 19.84 6.66
C ALA A 185 2.03 20.98 6.45
N SER A 186 3.26 20.68 6.00
CA SER A 186 4.31 21.66 5.79
C SER A 186 4.24 22.20 4.35
N GLY A 187 3.94 23.50 4.29
CA GLY A 187 4.44 24.41 3.28
C GLY A 187 3.59 24.60 2.03
N HIS A 188 3.47 23.58 1.18
CA HIS A 188 2.82 23.72 -0.14
C HIS A 188 1.86 22.58 -0.51
N HIS A 189 1.91 21.44 0.19
CA HIS A 189 0.98 20.32 -0.04
C HIS A 189 -0.25 20.30 0.87
N ALA A 190 -0.27 21.15 1.91
CA ALA A 190 -1.44 21.31 2.78
C ALA A 190 -2.62 22.01 2.08
N ARG A 191 -2.35 22.87 1.09
CA ARG A 191 -3.40 23.60 0.37
C ARG A 191 -4.28 22.67 -0.47
N GLU A 192 -3.70 21.69 -1.15
CA GLU A 192 -4.42 20.70 -1.97
C GLU A 192 -5.28 19.74 -1.13
N GLY A 193 -4.73 19.21 -0.03
CA GLY A 193 -5.46 18.32 0.89
C GLY A 193 -6.61 19.03 1.63
N LEU A 194 -6.39 20.28 2.06
CA LEU A 194 -7.43 21.10 2.68
C LEU A 194 -8.46 21.60 1.66
N TYR A 195 -8.06 21.88 0.41
CA TYR A 195 -9.00 22.17 -0.69
C TYR A 195 -9.88 20.96 -1.02
N PHE A 196 -9.32 19.76 -1.04
CA PHE A 196 -10.07 18.54 -1.29
C PHE A 196 -11.10 18.28 -0.18
N LEU A 197 -10.70 18.42 1.09
CA LEU A 197 -11.62 18.30 2.24
C LEU A 197 -12.68 19.41 2.27
N LYS A 198 -12.33 20.66 1.93
CA LYS A 198 -13.29 21.78 1.82
C LYS A 198 -14.28 21.61 0.66
N ARG A 199 -13.86 21.04 -0.48
CA ARG A 199 -14.72 20.76 -1.65
C ARG A 199 -15.69 19.60 -1.40
N ILE A 200 -15.34 18.66 -0.51
CA ILE A 200 -16.24 17.59 -0.06
C ILE A 200 -17.27 18.14 0.94
N ALA A 201 -16.85 19.03 1.85
CA ALA A 201 -17.78 19.67 2.79
C ALA A 201 -18.81 20.59 2.10
N SER A 202 -18.43 21.27 1.01
CA SER A 202 -19.36 22.13 0.25
C SER A 202 -20.40 21.36 -0.57
N ARG A 203 -20.06 20.15 -1.08
CA ARG A 203 -21.01 19.26 -1.77
C ARG A 203 -22.08 18.65 -0.85
N ARG A 204 -21.82 18.56 0.46
CA ARG A 204 -22.84 18.15 1.46
C ARG A 204 -23.84 19.26 1.78
N LYS A 205 -23.42 20.53 1.78
CA LYS A 205 -24.34 21.66 2.02
C LYS A 205 -25.32 21.93 0.87
N SER A 206 -24.98 21.55 -0.38
CA SER A 206 -25.91 21.72 -1.51
C SER A 206 -26.97 20.62 -1.61
N ARG A 207 -26.75 19.44 -0.99
CA ARG A 207 -27.73 18.34 -0.97
C ARG A 207 -28.77 18.43 0.16
N HIS A 208 -28.57 19.30 1.15
CA HIS A 208 -29.55 19.56 2.22
C HIS A 208 -30.39 20.83 2.02
N LYS A 209 -30.31 21.47 0.86
CA LYS A 209 -31.17 22.63 0.51
C LYS A 209 -32.29 22.31 -0.48
N HIS A 210 -32.44 21.05 -0.89
CA HIS A 210 -33.54 20.57 -1.74
C HIS A 210 -34.13 19.26 -1.19
N SER A 211 -34.56 19.29 0.06
CA SER A 211 -35.49 18.32 0.66
C SER A 211 -36.54 19.09 1.43
#